data_AF-A0A2R7T7W5-F1
#
_entry.id   AF-A0A2R7T7W5-F1
#
_cell.length_a   1.000
_cell.length_b   1.000
_cell.length_c   1.000
_cell.angle_alpha   90.00
_cell.angle_beta   90.00
_cell.angle_gamma   90.00
#
_symmetry.space_group_name_H-M   'P 1'
#
loop_
_entity.id
_entity.type
_entity.pdbx_description
1 polymer ?
#
loop_
_entity_poly.entity_id
_entity_poly.type
_entity_poly.pdbx_seq_one_letter_code
_entity_poly.pdbx_strand_id
1 'polypeptide(L)'
;MQGGGMSGTEGTACVLPKASPRRRRTTIQLMALDPDTHRNTLLREQDERIARELAESMRSGELQSAACYGKPLVQADGWDETPVEFRMAFKVMKNAGLPPPELAAFKARTELRAQLEAATDEGVKHTLRRQLAELEQAIALRLEGMRASGKL
;
A
#
# COMPACT_ATOMS: atom_id res chain seq x y z
N MET A 1 43.75 20.94 63.02
CA MET A 1 42.95 21.17 64.25
C MET A 1 41.52 21.46 63.81
N GLN A 2 40.57 20.70 64.34
CA GLN A 2 39.15 20.76 64.03
C GLN A 2 38.50 21.98 64.71
N GLY A 3 37.59 22.63 64.01
CA GLY A 3 36.51 23.49 64.53
C GLY A 3 35.32 23.26 63.62
N GLY A 4 34.18 22.77 64.13
CA GLY A 4 33.06 23.60 64.62
C GLY A 4 32.15 23.94 63.43
N GLY A 5 30.84 23.79 63.41
CA GLY A 5 29.78 23.49 64.37
C GLY A 5 28.45 23.82 63.67
N MET A 6 27.31 23.62 64.36
CA MET A 6 25.95 24.13 64.05
C MET A 6 25.24 23.47 62.83
N SER A 7 23.93 23.23 62.79
CA SER A 7 22.81 23.46 63.72
C SER A 7 21.51 22.95 63.08
N GLY A 8 20.56 22.50 63.91
CA GLY A 8 19.10 22.57 63.70
C GLY A 8 18.48 21.63 62.66
N THR A 9 17.22 21.22 62.72
CA THR A 9 16.10 21.43 63.65
C THR A 9 14.95 20.54 63.14
N GLU A 10 14.15 19.98 64.05
CA GLU A 10 12.70 19.65 63.87
C GLU A 10 12.33 18.55 62.84
N GLY A 11 11.43 17.61 63.11
CA GLY A 11 10.52 17.38 64.21
C GLY A 11 9.60 16.19 63.88
N THR A 12 8.78 15.83 64.86
CA THR A 12 7.47 15.19 64.70
C THR A 12 7.41 13.66 64.55
N ALA A 13 7.21 13.06 65.73
CA ALA A 13 6.33 11.94 66.08
C ALA A 13 5.64 11.12 64.96
N CYS A 14 5.96 9.82 65.00
CA CYS A 14 5.05 8.71 65.29
C CYS A 14 3.61 8.77 64.73
N VAL A 15 3.25 7.80 63.90
CA VAL A 15 2.21 6.77 64.17
C VAL A 15 2.02 5.96 62.89
N LEU A 16 2.37 4.66 62.93
CA LEU A 16 1.85 3.68 61.98
C LEU A 16 0.41 3.35 62.35
N PRO A 17 -0.50 3.29 61.38
CA PRO A 17 -1.39 2.14 61.40
C PRO A 17 -1.66 1.53 60.03
N LYS A 18 -1.46 0.21 60.02
CA LYS A 18 -2.24 -0.86 59.37
C LYS A 18 -2.23 -0.91 57.84
N ALA A 19 -1.67 -2.04 57.38
CA ALA A 19 -1.69 -2.55 56.03
C ALA A 19 -3.08 -2.42 55.38
N SER A 20 -3.17 -1.55 54.38
CA SER A 20 -4.27 -1.51 53.43
C SER A 20 -4.32 -2.82 52.62
N PRO A 21 -5.54 -3.32 52.30
CA PRO A 21 -5.71 -4.65 51.72
C PRO A 21 -4.99 -4.70 50.38
N ARG A 22 -4.22 -5.77 50.20
CA ARG A 22 -3.59 -6.24 48.96
C ARG A 22 -4.47 -5.82 47.79
N ARG A 23 -4.11 -4.72 47.12
CA ARG A 23 -4.79 -4.23 45.92
C ARG A 23 -4.83 -5.44 45.02
N ARG A 24 -6.01 -6.04 44.85
CA ARG A 24 -6.19 -7.14 43.92
C ARG A 24 -5.59 -6.56 42.64
N ARG A 25 -4.49 -7.16 42.18
CA ARG A 25 -4.18 -7.11 40.76
C ARG A 25 -5.44 -7.70 40.16
N THR A 26 -6.40 -6.85 39.84
CA THR A 26 -7.16 -7.04 38.63
C THR A 26 -6.06 -6.97 37.59
N THR A 27 -5.41 -8.12 37.37
CA THR A 27 -5.21 -8.59 36.02
C THR A 27 -6.51 -8.23 35.35
N ILE A 28 -6.51 -7.08 34.66
CA ILE A 28 -7.29 -6.96 33.46
C ILE A 28 -6.84 -8.20 32.72
N GLN A 29 -7.64 -9.25 32.88
CA GLN A 29 -7.59 -10.43 32.08
C GLN A 29 -7.86 -9.83 30.71
N LEU A 30 -6.78 -9.38 30.05
CA LEU A 30 -6.77 -9.20 28.62
C LEU A 30 -7.15 -10.58 28.18
N MET A 31 -8.45 -10.76 27.95
CA MET A 31 -9.00 -11.93 27.34
C MET A 31 -8.09 -12.09 26.13
N ALA A 32 -7.25 -13.13 26.17
CA ALA A 32 -6.62 -13.64 24.98
C ALA A 32 -7.81 -14.13 24.16
N LEU A 33 -8.46 -13.18 23.48
CA LEU A 33 -9.40 -13.48 22.44
C LEU A 33 -8.55 -14.33 21.51
N ASP A 34 -8.97 -15.58 21.38
CA ASP A 34 -8.42 -16.47 20.39
C ASP A 34 -8.21 -15.68 19.07
N PRO A 35 -7.05 -15.79 18.40
CA PRO A 35 -6.73 -14.97 17.23
C PRO A 35 -7.82 -14.99 16.16
N ASP A 36 -8.54 -16.12 16.02
CA ASP A 36 -9.68 -16.21 15.12
C ASP A 36 -10.87 -15.40 15.61
N THR A 37 -11.12 -15.35 16.93
CA THR A 37 -12.15 -14.48 17.52
C THR A 37 -11.86 -13.00 17.24
N HIS A 38 -10.62 -12.54 17.42
CA HIS A 38 -10.27 -11.15 17.13
C HIS A 38 -10.42 -10.82 15.64
N ARG A 39 -9.91 -11.68 14.75
CA ARG A 39 -10.08 -11.55 13.30
C ARG A 39 -11.56 -11.49 12.90
N ASN A 40 -12.38 -12.38 13.44
CA ASN A 40 -13.80 -12.44 13.14
C ASN A 40 -14.54 -11.17 13.61
N THR A 41 -14.17 -10.62 14.76
CA THR A 41 -14.74 -9.34 15.23
C THR A 41 -14.40 -8.20 14.26
N LEU A 42 -13.15 -8.09 13.81
CA LEU A 42 -12.74 -7.05 12.86
C LEU A 42 -13.46 -7.18 11.50
N LEU A 43 -13.61 -8.40 11.00
CA LEU A 43 -14.36 -8.65 9.75
C LEU A 43 -15.82 -8.21 9.89
N ARG A 44 -16.47 -8.52 11.01
CA ARG A 44 -17.85 -8.07 11.29
C ARG A 44 -17.97 -6.56 11.33
N GLU A 45 -17.05 -5.87 12.01
CA GLU A 45 -17.04 -4.41 12.08
C GLU A 45 -16.86 -3.78 10.68
N GLN A 46 -15.99 -4.37 9.86
CA GLN A 46 -15.78 -3.96 8.48
C GLN A 46 -17.04 -4.17 7.63
N ASP A 47 -17.68 -5.34 7.73
CA ASP A 47 -18.91 -5.66 7.01
C ASP A 47 -20.06 -4.72 7.40
N GLU A 48 -20.21 -4.43 8.69
CA GLU A 48 -21.21 -3.49 9.20
C GLU A 48 -20.98 -2.06 8.67
N ARG A 49 -19.71 -1.62 8.57
CA ARG A 49 -19.38 -0.33 7.96
C ARG A 49 -19.71 -0.32 6.47
N ILE A 50 -19.31 -1.34 5.72
CA ILE A 50 -19.61 -1.48 4.29
C ILE A 50 -21.12 -1.44 4.06
N ALA A 51 -21.90 -2.16 4.87
CA ALA A 51 -23.35 -2.19 4.76
C ALA A 51 -23.98 -0.81 4.98
N ARG A 52 -23.50 -0.05 5.97
CA ARG A 52 -23.99 1.32 6.23
C ARG A 52 -23.68 2.27 5.07
N GLU A 53 -22.43 2.27 4.59
CA GLU A 53 -22.01 3.12 3.47
C GLU A 53 -22.78 2.80 2.18
N LEU A 54 -22.96 1.51 1.87
CA LEU A 54 -23.79 1.10 0.72
C LEU A 54 -25.24 1.57 0.85
N ALA A 55 -25.84 1.46 2.04
CA ALA A 55 -27.20 1.93 2.26
C ALA A 55 -27.32 3.46 2.11
N GLU A 56 -26.31 4.21 2.54
CA GLU A 56 -26.23 5.67 2.37
C GLU A 56 -26.10 6.06 0.90
N SER A 57 -25.14 5.48 0.17
CA SER A 57 -24.95 5.76 -1.25
C SER A 57 -26.17 5.33 -2.10
N MET A 58 -26.91 4.29 -1.68
CA MET A 58 -28.18 3.90 -2.31
C MET A 58 -29.27 4.95 -2.12
N ARG A 59 -29.36 5.54 -0.92
CA ARG A 59 -30.33 6.61 -0.61
C ARG A 59 -29.99 7.93 -1.30
N SER A 60 -28.70 8.26 -1.40
CA SER A 60 -28.25 9.48 -2.07
C SER A 60 -28.36 9.41 -3.59
N GLY A 61 -28.49 8.20 -4.16
CA GLY A 61 -28.49 7.99 -5.60
C GLY A 61 -27.08 7.92 -6.20
N GLU A 62 -26.03 7.98 -5.39
CA GLU A 62 -24.64 7.94 -5.85
C GLU A 62 -24.32 6.64 -6.58
N LEU A 63 -24.76 5.49 -6.05
CA LEU A 63 -24.58 4.20 -6.75
C LEU A 63 -25.28 4.20 -8.11
N GLN A 64 -26.50 4.72 -8.15
CA GLN A 64 -27.33 4.81 -9.36
C GLN A 64 -26.73 5.76 -10.41
N SER A 65 -25.93 6.73 -9.99
CA SER A 65 -25.23 7.64 -10.89
C SER A 65 -24.06 6.98 -11.63
N ALA A 66 -23.60 5.80 -11.19
CA ALA A 66 -22.53 5.08 -11.85
C ALA A 66 -22.93 4.64 -13.26
N ALA A 67 -22.04 4.82 -14.24
CA ALA A 67 -22.30 4.53 -15.65
C ALA A 67 -22.74 3.07 -15.94
N CYS A 68 -22.33 2.13 -15.08
CA CYS A 68 -22.62 0.71 -15.19
C CYS A 68 -23.66 0.22 -14.16
N TYR A 69 -24.41 1.11 -13.50
CA TYR A 69 -25.43 0.69 -12.53
C TYR A 69 -26.50 -0.19 -13.20
N GLY A 70 -26.67 -1.42 -12.67
CA GLY A 70 -27.60 -2.41 -13.22
C GLY A 70 -27.23 -2.97 -14.59
N LYS A 71 -26.03 -2.68 -15.11
CA LYS A 71 -25.54 -3.14 -16.41
C LYS A 71 -24.21 -3.90 -16.23
N PRO A 72 -23.85 -4.82 -17.13
CA PRO A 72 -22.52 -5.41 -17.14
C PRO A 72 -21.44 -4.31 -17.16
N LEU A 73 -20.34 -4.53 -16.45
CA LEU A 73 -19.19 -3.63 -16.51
C LEU A 73 -18.68 -3.56 -17.95
N VAL A 74 -18.40 -2.34 -18.41
CA VAL A 74 -17.74 -2.14 -19.70
C VAL A 74 -16.34 -2.76 -19.63
N GLN A 75 -15.97 -3.50 -20.67
CA GLN A 75 -14.63 -4.03 -20.79
C GLN A 75 -13.63 -2.87 -20.87
N ALA A 76 -12.51 -3.00 -20.19
CA ALA A 76 -11.46 -1.99 -20.27
C ALA A 76 -10.85 -1.98 -21.68
N ASP A 77 -10.39 -0.83 -22.15
CA ASP A 77 -9.62 -0.75 -23.41
C ASP A 77 -8.45 -1.74 -23.37
N GLY A 78 -8.26 -2.51 -24.44
CA GLY A 78 -7.21 -3.50 -24.51
C GLY A 78 -7.55 -4.84 -23.83
N TRP A 79 -8.77 -5.04 -23.31
CA TRP A 79 -9.13 -6.24 -22.55
C TRP A 79 -9.05 -7.52 -23.38
N ASP A 80 -9.56 -7.47 -24.61
CA ASP A 80 -9.57 -8.65 -25.49
C ASP A 80 -8.18 -8.91 -26.09
N GLU A 81 -7.41 -7.85 -26.36
CA GLU A 81 -6.04 -7.88 -26.84
C GLU A 81 -5.04 -8.35 -25.76
N THR A 82 -5.40 -8.19 -24.49
CA THR A 82 -4.59 -8.67 -23.37
C THR A 82 -4.78 -10.18 -23.19
N PRO A 83 -3.71 -11.00 -23.13
CA PRO A 83 -3.79 -12.41 -22.80
C PRO A 83 -4.49 -12.64 -21.46
N VAL A 84 -5.24 -13.75 -21.34
CA VAL A 84 -6.16 -13.97 -20.21
C VAL A 84 -5.47 -13.93 -18.86
N GLU A 85 -4.21 -14.36 -18.82
CA GLU A 85 -3.32 -14.43 -17.68
C GLU A 85 -3.01 -13.04 -17.09
N PHE A 86 -3.03 -11.99 -17.94
CA PHE A 86 -2.65 -10.62 -17.55
C PHE A 86 -3.84 -9.68 -17.36
N ARG A 87 -5.02 -10.02 -17.88
CA ARG A 87 -6.22 -9.15 -17.88
C ARG A 87 -6.55 -8.59 -16.50
N MET A 88 -6.61 -9.45 -15.49
CA MET A 88 -6.97 -9.04 -14.13
C MET A 88 -5.88 -8.18 -13.50
N ALA A 89 -4.61 -8.58 -13.63
CA ALA A 89 -3.50 -7.85 -13.03
C ALA A 89 -3.36 -6.44 -13.62
N PHE A 90 -3.48 -6.29 -14.94
CA PHE A 90 -3.48 -4.99 -15.60
C PHE A 90 -4.72 -4.15 -15.27
N LYS A 91 -5.91 -4.77 -15.14
CA LYS A 91 -7.12 -4.06 -14.72
C LYS A 91 -7.00 -3.51 -13.30
N VAL A 92 -6.47 -4.29 -12.36
CA VAL A 92 -6.22 -3.83 -10.99
C VAL A 92 -5.26 -2.63 -10.99
N MET A 93 -4.19 -2.72 -11.76
CA MET A 93 -3.20 -1.64 -11.87
C MET A 93 -3.81 -0.37 -12.46
N LYS A 94 -4.55 -0.47 -13.57
CA LYS A 94 -5.27 0.64 -14.20
C LYS A 94 -6.27 1.29 -13.25
N ASN A 95 -7.03 0.48 -12.50
CA ASN A 95 -7.97 0.98 -11.50
C ASN A 95 -7.29 1.71 -10.34
N ALA A 96 -6.05 1.32 -9.99
CA ALA A 96 -5.22 2.00 -8.99
C ALA A 96 -4.51 3.26 -9.55
N GLY A 97 -4.71 3.61 -10.82
CA GLY A 97 -4.01 4.71 -11.48
C GLY A 97 -2.53 4.41 -11.75
N LEU A 98 -2.12 3.15 -11.66
CA LEU A 98 -0.74 2.71 -11.86
C LEU A 98 -0.59 2.10 -13.28
N PRO A 99 0.41 2.50 -14.08
CA PRO A 99 0.69 1.88 -15.37
C PRO A 99 1.53 0.59 -15.19
N PRO A 100 1.34 -0.44 -16.05
CA PRO A 100 2.26 -1.56 -16.14
C PRO A 100 3.72 -1.10 -16.29
N PRO A 101 4.68 -1.75 -15.59
CA PRO A 101 6.08 -1.34 -15.60
C PRO A 101 6.69 -1.36 -17.02
N GLU A 102 6.20 -2.23 -17.90
CA GLU A 102 6.61 -2.32 -19.30
C GLU A 102 6.33 -1.02 -20.07
N LEU A 103 5.27 -0.28 -19.71
CA LEU A 103 4.96 1.01 -20.33
C LEU A 103 6.06 2.05 -20.08
N ALA A 104 6.75 2.00 -18.94
CA ALA A 104 7.86 2.89 -18.66
C ALA A 104 9.03 2.62 -19.62
N ALA A 105 9.35 1.34 -19.87
CA ALA A 105 10.38 0.96 -20.83
C ALA A 105 10.01 1.37 -22.28
N PHE A 106 8.74 1.23 -22.66
CA PHE A 106 8.27 1.71 -23.97
C PHE A 106 8.39 3.23 -24.12
N LYS A 107 8.05 4.00 -23.08
CA LYS A 107 8.23 5.46 -23.08
C LYS A 107 9.71 5.85 -23.19
N ALA A 108 10.59 5.19 -22.44
CA ALA A 108 12.02 5.41 -22.55
C ALA A 108 12.54 5.11 -23.97
N ARG A 109 12.03 4.06 -24.62
CA ARG A 109 12.35 3.74 -26.01
C ARG A 109 11.91 4.83 -26.98
N THR A 110 10.69 5.37 -26.83
CA THR A 110 10.21 6.46 -27.70
C THR A 110 11.02 7.74 -27.50
N GLU A 111 11.38 8.04 -26.26
CA GLU A 111 12.20 9.19 -25.91
C GLU A 111 13.62 9.09 -26.51
N LEU A 112 14.28 7.94 -26.36
CA LEU A 112 15.60 7.70 -26.98
C LEU A 112 15.57 7.78 -28.51
N ARG A 113 14.50 7.29 -29.14
CA ARG A 113 14.31 7.44 -30.60
C ARG A 113 14.17 8.91 -30.99
N ALA A 114 13.34 9.68 -30.28
CA ALA A 114 13.18 11.10 -30.54
C ALA A 114 14.51 11.88 -30.38
N GLN A 115 15.27 11.57 -29.33
CA GLN A 115 16.59 12.17 -29.11
C GLN A 115 17.58 11.80 -30.22
N LEU A 116 17.56 10.56 -30.71
CA LEU A 116 18.44 10.12 -31.79
C LEU A 116 18.14 10.86 -33.11
N GLU A 117 16.86 11.08 -33.42
CA GLU A 117 16.44 11.84 -34.61
C GLU A 117 16.80 13.33 -34.50
N ALA A 118 16.73 13.89 -33.29
CA ALA A 118 17.09 15.30 -33.04
C ALA A 118 18.60 15.55 -32.94
N ALA A 119 19.39 14.52 -32.64
CA ALA A 119 20.83 14.65 -32.47
C ALA A 119 21.53 14.96 -33.80
N THR A 120 22.50 15.85 -33.79
CA THR A 120 23.31 16.22 -34.96
C THR A 120 24.74 15.68 -34.89
N ASP A 121 25.29 15.53 -33.68
CA ASP A 121 26.61 14.95 -33.46
C ASP A 121 26.61 13.42 -33.57
N GLU A 122 27.51 12.87 -34.40
CA GLU A 122 27.65 11.43 -34.59
C GLU A 122 28.14 10.69 -33.34
N GLY A 123 28.94 11.33 -32.48
CA GLY A 123 29.36 10.71 -31.21
C GLY A 123 28.18 10.49 -30.26
N VAL A 124 27.32 11.51 -30.13
CA VAL A 124 26.06 11.43 -29.38
C VAL A 124 25.11 10.42 -30.01
N LYS A 125 24.93 10.43 -31.33
CA LYS A 125 24.08 9.45 -32.03
C LYS A 125 24.56 8.02 -31.82
N HIS A 126 25.87 7.76 -31.88
CA HIS A 126 26.41 6.43 -31.62
C HIS A 126 26.07 5.95 -30.20
N THR A 127 26.19 6.84 -29.21
CA THR A 127 25.84 6.54 -27.82
C THR A 127 24.34 6.26 -27.66
N LEU A 128 23.47 7.10 -28.23
CA LEU A 128 22.02 6.93 -28.20
C LEU A 128 21.58 5.64 -28.89
N ARG A 129 22.18 5.29 -30.04
CA ARG A 129 21.92 4.01 -30.73
C ARG A 129 22.26 2.81 -29.85
N ARG A 130 23.39 2.86 -29.14
CA ARG A 130 23.79 1.78 -28.22
C ARG A 130 22.77 1.63 -27.09
N GLN A 131 22.39 2.73 -26.44
CA GLN A 131 21.40 2.73 -25.36
C GLN A 131 20.03 2.24 -25.84
N LEU A 132 19.61 2.64 -27.04
CA LEU A 132 18.36 2.19 -27.64
C LEU A 132 18.39 0.68 -27.91
N ALA A 133 19.48 0.15 -28.47
CA ALA A 133 19.63 -1.29 -28.72
C ALA A 133 19.62 -2.10 -27.42
N GLU A 134 20.33 -1.65 -26.38
CA GLU A 134 20.32 -2.27 -25.05
C GLU A 134 18.91 -2.31 -24.46
N LEU A 135 18.17 -1.20 -24.53
CA LEU A 135 16.79 -1.11 -24.03
C LEU A 135 15.83 -2.00 -24.82
N GLU A 136 15.94 -2.02 -26.14
CA GLU A 136 15.09 -2.86 -27.00
C GLU A 136 15.31 -4.35 -26.74
N GLN A 137 16.57 -4.76 -26.52
CA GLN A 137 16.89 -6.13 -26.13
C GLN A 137 16.31 -6.48 -24.75
N ALA A 138 16.43 -5.58 -23.76
CA ALA A 138 15.86 -5.79 -22.43
C ALA A 138 14.33 -5.94 -22.48
N ILE A 139 13.66 -5.10 -23.28
CA ILE A 139 12.21 -5.20 -23.52
C ILE A 139 11.86 -6.55 -24.14
N ALA A 140 12.60 -6.99 -25.16
CA ALA A 140 12.33 -8.27 -25.83
C ALA A 140 12.41 -9.45 -24.85
N LEU A 141 13.48 -9.50 -24.03
CA LEU A 141 13.68 -10.54 -23.03
C LEU A 141 12.58 -10.51 -21.95
N ARG A 142 12.18 -9.32 -21.50
CA ARG A 142 11.09 -9.16 -20.53
C ARG A 142 9.76 -9.70 -21.07
N LEU A 143 9.40 -9.32 -22.29
CA LEU A 143 8.16 -9.78 -22.91
C LEU A 143 8.16 -11.29 -23.17
N GLU A 144 9.31 -11.85 -23.55
CA GLU A 144 9.44 -13.30 -23.71
C GLU A 144 9.31 -14.04 -22.37
N GLY A 145 9.93 -13.52 -21.31
CA GLY A 145 9.76 -14.06 -19.96
C GLY A 145 8.29 -14.02 -19.50
N MET A 146 7.55 -12.96 -19.83
CA MET A 146 6.12 -12.87 -19.54
C MET A 146 5.32 -13.92 -20.33
N ARG A 147 5.58 -14.08 -21.63
CA ARG A 147 4.91 -15.11 -22.44
C ARG A 147 5.17 -16.53 -21.93
N ALA A 148 6.41 -16.83 -21.56
CA ALA A 148 6.81 -18.16 -21.10
C ALA A 148 6.28 -18.48 -19.69
N SER A 149 6.23 -17.49 -18.78
CA SER A 149 5.87 -17.71 -17.38
C SER A 149 4.40 -17.43 -17.05
N GLY A 150 3.70 -16.63 -17.85
CA GLY A 150 2.35 -16.14 -17.56
C GLY A 150 2.27 -15.23 -16.33
N LYS A 151 3.41 -14.66 -15.88
CA LYS A 151 3.50 -13.86 -14.66
C LYS A 151 4.04 -12.45 -14.96
N LEU A 152 3.58 -11.48 -14.18
CA LEU A 152 4.15 -10.14 -14.11
C LEU A 152 5.40 -10.16 -13.23
#